data_AF-M0LH46-F1
#
_entry.id   AF-M0LH46-F1
#
_cell.length_a   1.000
_cell.length_b   1.000
_cell.length_c   1.000
_cell.angle_alpha   90.00
_cell.angle_beta   90.00
_cell.angle_gamma   90.00
#
_symmetry.space_group_name_H-M   'P 1'
#
loop_
_entity.id
_entity.type
_entity.pdbx_description
1 polymer ?
#
loop_
_entity_poly.entity_id
_entity_poly.type
_entity_poly.pdbx_seq_one_letter_code
_entity_poly.pdbx_strand_id
1 'polypeptide(L)'
;MASVSATHIILFVASMIVAAGIAGTVVMEVNQLSDAVETRGSNVAEEIETDIEITSDAGHVDALYEEDEETGEVTELTILVKNIGSGSLDATTSEVDILVDGRYVSSDYLEVQRVDVEDDSWRPGGVVEVTVDIENKGDVTVSGDTRVTAIVNGNEDSIDFHVPTEDGSE
;
A
#
# COMPACT_ATOMS: atom_id res chain seq x y z
N MET A 1 -68.22 6.88 -26.94
CA MET A 1 -67.27 5.77 -27.19
C MET A 1 -65.89 6.27 -27.63
N ALA A 2 -65.77 7.21 -28.59
CA ALA A 2 -64.47 7.71 -29.07
C ALA A 2 -63.62 8.48 -28.01
N SER A 3 -64.25 9.21 -27.09
CA SER A 3 -63.53 9.99 -26.05
C SER A 3 -62.76 9.12 -25.05
N VAL A 4 -63.28 7.95 -24.69
CA VAL A 4 -62.64 7.02 -23.75
C VAL A 4 -61.39 6.38 -24.37
N SER A 5 -61.39 6.13 -25.68
CA SER A 5 -60.25 5.56 -26.42
C SER A 5 -59.04 6.51 -26.43
N ALA A 6 -59.27 7.81 -26.63
CA ALA A 6 -58.21 8.81 -26.63
C ALA A 6 -57.50 8.91 -25.27
N THR A 7 -58.24 8.84 -24.16
CA THR A 7 -57.66 8.87 -22.81
C THR A 7 -56.78 7.66 -22.52
N HIS A 8 -57.19 6.46 -22.95
CA HIS A 8 -56.39 5.25 -22.75
C HIS A 8 -55.07 5.28 -23.52
N ILE A 9 -55.07 5.81 -24.76
CA ILE A 9 -53.84 5.95 -25.54
C ILE A 9 -52.86 6.94 -24.88
N ILE A 10 -53.37 8.07 -24.38
CA ILE A 10 -52.53 9.06 -23.69
C ILE A 10 -51.87 8.44 -22.46
N LEU A 11 -52.63 7.72 -21.64
CA LEU A 11 -52.10 7.06 -20.44
C LEU A 11 -51.12 5.94 -20.78
N PHE A 12 -51.38 5.18 -21.86
CA PHE A 12 -50.46 4.15 -22.33
C PHE A 12 -49.12 4.75 -22.74
N VAL A 13 -49.12 5.80 -23.57
CA VAL A 13 -47.88 6.46 -23.99
C VAL A 13 -47.16 7.11 -22.80
N ALA A 14 -47.89 7.75 -21.88
CA ALA A 14 -47.30 8.30 -20.66
C ALA A 14 -46.60 7.21 -19.84
N SER A 15 -47.24 6.05 -19.63
CA SER A 15 -46.64 4.93 -18.91
C SER A 15 -45.40 4.38 -19.61
N MET A 16 -45.38 4.36 -20.94
CA MET A 16 -44.24 3.88 -21.72
C MET A 16 -43.03 4.82 -21.60
N ILE A 17 -43.25 6.13 -21.58
CA ILE A 17 -42.18 7.12 -21.37
C ILE A 17 -41.58 6.96 -19.97
N VAL A 18 -42.43 6.83 -18.94
CA VAL A 18 -41.99 6.58 -17.56
C VAL A 18 -41.21 5.28 -17.48
N ALA A 19 -41.72 4.21 -18.07
CA ALA A 19 -41.05 2.90 -18.10
C ALA A 19 -39.70 2.97 -18.81
N ALA A 20 -39.60 3.67 -19.93
CA ALA A 20 -38.34 3.87 -20.64
C ALA A 20 -37.32 4.67 -19.81
N GLY A 21 -37.79 5.69 -19.07
CA GLY A 21 -36.94 6.46 -18.14
C GLY A 21 -36.36 5.58 -17.03
N ILE A 22 -37.20 4.76 -16.38
CA ILE A 22 -36.77 3.85 -15.31
C ILE A 22 -35.83 2.76 -15.85
N ALA A 23 -36.16 2.18 -17.01
CA ALA A 23 -35.29 1.20 -17.65
C ALA A 23 -33.91 1.78 -17.97
N GLY A 24 -33.87 3.03 -18.44
CA GLY A 24 -32.63 3.76 -18.68
C GLY A 24 -31.78 3.93 -17.41
N THR A 25 -32.38 4.33 -16.30
CA THR A 25 -31.65 4.49 -15.03
C THR A 25 -31.13 3.16 -14.49
N VAL A 26 -31.94 2.10 -14.54
CA VAL A 26 -31.51 0.76 -14.09
C VAL A 26 -30.31 0.26 -14.90
N VAL A 27 -30.31 0.45 -16.23
CA VAL A 27 -29.16 0.06 -17.06
C VAL A 27 -27.91 0.84 -16.70
N MET A 28 -28.02 2.16 -16.48
CA MET A 28 -26.88 2.98 -16.05
C MET A 28 -26.33 2.56 -14.69
N GLU A 29 -27.20 2.23 -13.73
CA GLU A 29 -26.79 1.74 -12.42
C GLU A 29 -26.11 0.37 -12.48
N VAL A 30 -26.64 -0.55 -13.29
CA VAL A 30 -26.02 -1.87 -13.49
C VAL A 30 -24.64 -1.75 -14.14
N ASN A 31 -24.46 -0.84 -15.10
CA ASN A 31 -23.15 -0.61 -15.71
C ASN A 31 -22.16 -0.07 -14.69
N GLN A 32 -22.54 0.97 -13.93
CA GLN A 32 -21.68 1.52 -12.87
C GLN A 32 -21.32 0.47 -11.81
N LEU A 33 -22.27 -0.39 -11.43
CA LEU A 33 -22.01 -1.48 -10.51
C LEU A 33 -21.05 -2.52 -11.11
N SER A 34 -21.22 -2.85 -12.38
CA SER A 34 -20.34 -3.80 -13.08
C SER A 34 -18.91 -3.28 -13.13
N ASP A 35 -18.73 -2.01 -13.50
CA ASP A 35 -17.42 -1.35 -13.53
C ASP A 35 -16.78 -1.33 -12.13
N ALA A 36 -17.55 -1.01 -11.09
CA ALA A 36 -17.06 -1.01 -9.71
C ALA A 36 -16.66 -2.41 -9.22
N VAL A 37 -17.40 -3.45 -9.62
CA VAL A 37 -17.07 -4.85 -9.30
C VAL A 37 -15.82 -5.29 -10.04
N GLU A 38 -15.65 -4.91 -11.30
CA GLU A 38 -14.45 -5.22 -12.08
C GLU A 38 -13.20 -4.57 -11.47
N THR A 39 -13.25 -3.27 -11.18
CA THR A 39 -12.14 -2.56 -10.52
C THR A 39 -11.79 -3.17 -9.17
N ARG A 40 -12.80 -3.44 -8.33
CA ARG A 40 -12.56 -4.08 -7.02
C ARG A 40 -12.00 -5.49 -7.16
N GLY A 41 -12.46 -6.25 -8.15
CA GLY A 41 -11.94 -7.57 -8.46
C GLY A 41 -10.46 -7.53 -8.87
N SER A 42 -10.09 -6.54 -9.69
CA SER A 42 -8.69 -6.33 -10.11
C SER A 42 -7.79 -6.00 -8.92
N ASN A 43 -8.18 -5.04 -8.08
CA ASN A 43 -7.36 -4.65 -6.92
C ASN A 43 -7.19 -5.79 -5.91
N VAL A 44 -8.25 -6.57 -5.67
CA VAL A 44 -8.16 -7.74 -4.78
C VAL A 44 -7.28 -8.84 -5.38
N ALA A 45 -7.31 -9.02 -6.70
CA ALA A 45 -6.41 -9.96 -7.36
C ALA A 45 -4.95 -9.53 -7.19
N GLU A 46 -4.65 -8.24 -7.38
CA GLU A 46 -3.32 -7.67 -7.19
C GLU A 46 -2.82 -7.78 -5.73
N GLU A 47 -3.70 -7.53 -4.75
CA GLU A 47 -3.41 -7.74 -3.33
C GLU A 47 -3.10 -9.22 -3.01
N ILE A 48 -3.82 -10.17 -3.63
CA ILE A 48 -3.56 -11.61 -3.45
C ILE A 48 -2.25 -12.04 -4.14
N GLU A 49 -1.93 -11.44 -5.29
CA GLU A 49 -0.70 -11.72 -6.03
C GLU A 49 0.54 -11.08 -5.39
N THR A 50 0.33 -10.07 -4.53
CA THR A 50 1.38 -9.37 -3.78
C THR A 50 1.62 -10.04 -2.45
N ASP A 51 2.87 -10.43 -2.21
CA ASP A 51 3.30 -10.96 -0.92
C ASP A 51 4.75 -10.53 -0.69
N ILE A 52 5.04 -9.96 0.47
CA ILE A 52 6.35 -9.43 0.82
C ILE A 52 6.87 -10.04 2.12
N GLU A 53 8.19 -10.15 2.22
CA GLU A 53 8.86 -10.63 3.42
C GLU A 53 10.08 -9.75 3.70
N ILE A 54 10.19 -9.23 4.91
CA ILE A 54 11.38 -8.56 5.41
C ILE A 54 12.42 -9.65 5.69
N THR A 55 13.49 -9.66 4.89
CA THR A 55 14.57 -10.65 4.99
C THR A 55 15.76 -10.16 5.82
N SER A 56 15.66 -8.96 6.40
CA SER A 56 16.63 -8.40 7.34
C SER A 56 16.85 -9.31 8.56
N ASP A 57 18.09 -9.41 9.05
CA ASP A 57 18.42 -10.27 10.18
C ASP A 57 18.43 -9.48 11.50
N ALA A 58 17.42 -9.71 12.35
CA ALA A 58 17.34 -9.12 13.69
C ALA A 58 18.49 -9.55 14.63
N GLY A 59 19.23 -10.63 14.30
CA GLY A 59 20.41 -11.06 15.02
C GLY A 59 21.67 -10.24 14.72
N HIS A 60 21.66 -9.44 13.65
CA HIS A 60 22.76 -8.56 13.24
C HIS A 60 22.24 -7.11 13.13
N VAL A 61 21.90 -6.54 14.29
CA VAL A 61 21.28 -5.21 14.39
C VAL A 61 22.13 -4.09 13.77
N ASP A 62 23.45 -4.22 13.77
CA ASP A 62 24.39 -3.25 13.16
C ASP A 62 24.19 -3.07 11.64
N ALA A 63 23.46 -3.98 10.99
CA ALA A 63 23.12 -3.88 9.56
C ALA A 63 21.75 -3.22 9.31
N LEU A 64 20.99 -2.94 10.36
CA LEU A 64 19.63 -2.40 10.27
C LEU A 64 19.58 -0.89 10.50
N TYR A 65 20.60 -0.31 11.10
CA TYR A 65 20.62 1.11 11.38
C TYR A 65 22.05 1.65 11.36
N GLU A 66 22.18 2.95 11.10
CA GLU A 66 23.42 3.70 11.32
C GLU A 66 23.22 4.70 12.46
N GLU A 67 24.24 4.89 13.29
CA GLU A 67 24.27 5.84 14.41
C GLU A 67 25.30 6.94 14.12
N ASP A 68 25.01 8.17 14.58
CA ASP A 68 25.99 9.24 14.60
C ASP A 68 27.09 8.95 15.64
N GLU A 69 28.37 8.99 15.23
CA GLU A 69 29.50 8.66 16.11
C GLU A 69 29.67 9.64 17.29
N GLU A 70 29.14 10.87 17.20
CA GLU A 70 29.25 11.89 18.24
C GLU A 70 28.06 11.89 19.22
N THR A 71 26.84 11.61 18.74
CA THR A 71 25.61 11.65 19.56
C THR A 71 25.05 10.28 19.94
N GLY A 72 25.43 9.21 19.23
CA GLY A 72 24.86 7.87 19.41
C GLY A 72 23.39 7.76 19.00
N GLU A 73 22.86 8.76 18.29
CA GLU A 73 21.49 8.76 17.79
C GLU A 73 21.43 8.06 16.44
N VAL A 74 20.37 7.29 16.20
CA VAL A 74 20.12 6.64 14.91
C VAL A 74 19.85 7.70 13.84
N THR A 75 20.67 7.71 12.79
CA THR A 75 20.57 8.62 11.64
C THR A 75 19.82 7.99 10.48
N GLU A 76 20.00 6.68 10.29
CA GLU A 76 19.44 5.93 9.17
C GLU A 76 18.95 4.55 9.61
N LEU A 77 17.89 4.06 8.98
CA LEU A 77 17.36 2.71 9.16
C LEU A 77 17.25 2.02 7.81
N THR A 78 17.79 0.81 7.70
CA THR A 78 17.84 0.05 6.46
C THR A 78 17.19 -1.32 6.63
N ILE A 79 16.20 -1.62 5.79
CA ILE A 79 15.54 -2.93 5.75
C ILE A 79 15.59 -3.54 4.35
N LEU A 80 15.73 -4.86 4.28
CA LEU A 80 15.67 -5.62 3.05
C LEU A 80 14.29 -6.27 2.93
N VAL A 81 13.57 -5.93 1.87
CA VAL A 81 12.23 -6.46 1.59
C VAL A 81 12.27 -7.29 0.32
N LYS A 82 11.78 -8.52 0.40
CA LYS A 82 11.73 -9.46 -0.70
C LYS A 82 10.30 -9.66 -1.18
N ASN A 83 10.10 -9.65 -2.49
CA ASN A 83 8.83 -10.04 -3.08
C ASN A 83 8.76 -11.58 -3.11
N ILE A 84 7.88 -12.16 -2.30
CA ILE A 84 7.60 -13.60 -2.27
C ILE A 84 6.29 -13.96 -2.99
N GLY A 85 5.56 -12.94 -3.46
CA GLY A 85 4.34 -13.07 -4.25
C GLY A 85 4.58 -13.54 -5.68
N SER A 86 3.50 -13.56 -6.46
CA SER A 86 3.52 -13.90 -7.89
C SER A 86 3.46 -12.70 -8.81
N GLY A 87 3.06 -11.53 -8.29
CA GLY A 87 3.00 -10.26 -9.01
C GLY A 87 4.37 -9.58 -9.12
N SER A 88 4.56 -8.75 -10.14
CA SER A 88 5.71 -7.84 -10.21
C SER A 88 5.29 -6.46 -9.74
N LEU A 89 6.14 -5.83 -8.94
CA LEU A 89 5.94 -4.50 -8.35
C LEU A 89 6.97 -3.53 -8.94
N ASP A 90 6.86 -2.24 -8.64
CA ASP A 90 7.88 -1.25 -8.95
C ASP A 90 8.69 -0.90 -7.69
N ALA A 91 10.02 -0.92 -7.78
CA ALA A 91 10.95 -0.61 -6.69
C ALA A 91 11.03 0.91 -6.47
N THR A 92 9.91 1.52 -6.07
CA THR A 92 9.79 2.97 -5.89
C THR A 92 9.15 3.31 -4.55
N THR A 93 9.42 4.52 -4.06
CA THR A 93 8.89 5.01 -2.77
C THR A 93 7.37 5.21 -2.76
N SER A 94 6.70 5.17 -3.93
CA SER A 94 5.23 5.24 -4.01
C SER A 94 4.54 3.89 -3.79
N GLU A 95 5.25 2.78 -3.97
CA GLU A 95 4.70 1.43 -3.80
C GLU A 95 4.92 0.88 -2.39
N VAL A 96 5.85 1.48 -1.62
CA VAL A 96 6.25 1.01 -0.30
C VAL A 96 5.90 2.06 0.75
N ASP A 97 5.01 1.68 1.66
CA ASP A 97 4.70 2.43 2.87
C ASP A 97 5.48 1.83 4.05
N ILE A 98 6.19 2.66 4.81
CA ILE A 98 6.92 2.23 6.02
C ILE A 98 6.30 2.84 7.27
N LEU A 99 6.14 2.01 8.30
CA LEU A 99 5.85 2.43 9.66
C LEU A 99 7.06 2.12 10.56
N VAL A 100 7.46 3.10 11.37
CA VAL A 100 8.44 2.92 12.44
C VAL A 100 7.73 3.17 13.76
N ASP A 101 7.67 2.16 14.63
CA ASP A 101 6.89 2.15 15.88
C ASP A 101 5.43 2.60 15.70
N GLY A 102 4.84 2.18 14.58
CA GLY A 102 3.47 2.55 14.19
C GLY A 102 3.30 3.97 13.67
N ARG A 103 4.39 4.74 13.49
CA ARG A 103 4.38 6.07 12.89
C ARG A 103 4.73 5.99 11.42
N TYR A 104 3.86 6.56 10.59
CA TYR A 104 4.08 6.63 9.14
C TYR A 104 5.33 7.44 8.78
N VAL A 105 6.05 6.99 7.77
CA VAL A 105 7.18 7.69 7.18
C VAL A 105 6.76 8.26 5.82
N SER A 106 6.91 9.58 5.64
CA SER A 106 6.69 10.19 4.33
C SER A 106 7.71 9.65 3.33
N SER A 107 7.29 9.48 2.08
CA SER A 107 8.17 9.06 0.98
C SER A 107 9.32 10.04 0.70
N ASP A 108 9.24 11.27 1.20
CA ASP A 108 10.34 12.25 1.13
C ASP A 108 11.59 11.84 1.96
N TYR A 109 11.40 10.95 2.94
CA TYR A 109 12.46 10.42 3.82
C TYR A 109 12.74 8.95 3.55
N LEU A 110 12.26 8.43 2.42
CA LEU A 110 12.46 7.04 2.01
C LEU A 110 13.32 7.02 0.76
N GLU A 111 14.27 6.09 0.73
CA GLU A 111 14.92 5.63 -0.49
C GLU A 111 14.58 4.15 -0.68
N VAL A 112 14.16 3.79 -1.90
CA VAL A 112 13.90 2.41 -2.27
C VAL A 112 14.80 2.08 -3.44
N GLN A 113 15.66 1.09 -3.27
CA GLN A 113 16.60 0.66 -4.30
C GLN A 113 16.58 -0.84 -4.46
N ARG A 114 16.58 -1.30 -5.71
CA ARG A 114 16.75 -2.72 -5.99
C ARG A 114 18.22 -3.12 -5.84
N VAL A 115 18.48 -4.13 -5.01
CA VAL A 115 19.86 -4.55 -4.68
C VAL A 115 20.32 -5.79 -5.43
N ASP A 116 19.41 -6.62 -5.96
CA ASP A 116 19.78 -7.84 -6.68
C ASP A 116 20.22 -7.60 -8.14
N VAL A 117 19.63 -6.59 -8.80
CA VAL A 117 19.95 -6.17 -10.17
C VAL A 117 19.66 -4.69 -10.37
N GLU A 118 20.34 -4.05 -11.33
CA GLU A 118 20.05 -2.68 -11.78
C GLU A 118 18.79 -2.66 -12.67
N ASP A 119 17.61 -2.73 -12.05
CA ASP A 119 16.29 -2.66 -12.70
C ASP A 119 15.25 -2.14 -11.69
N ASP A 120 14.33 -1.30 -12.13
CA ASP A 120 13.28 -0.74 -11.26
C ASP A 120 12.11 -1.74 -11.06
N SER A 121 12.04 -2.81 -11.85
CA SER A 121 10.96 -3.81 -11.76
C SER A 121 11.20 -4.82 -10.63
N TRP A 122 10.51 -4.70 -9.50
CA TRP A 122 10.58 -5.63 -8.36
C TRP A 122 9.81 -6.93 -8.61
N ARG A 123 10.44 -7.85 -9.34
CA ARG A 123 9.88 -9.16 -9.70
C ARG A 123 9.83 -10.14 -8.52
N PRO A 124 8.99 -11.20 -8.61
CA PRO A 124 9.01 -12.31 -7.66
C PRO A 124 10.42 -12.84 -7.41
N GLY A 125 10.80 -12.90 -6.14
CA GLY A 125 12.11 -13.31 -5.64
C GLY A 125 13.17 -12.20 -5.58
N GLY A 126 12.90 -11.02 -6.16
CA GLY A 126 13.78 -9.85 -6.09
C GLY A 126 13.77 -9.20 -4.71
N VAL A 127 14.84 -8.48 -4.40
CA VAL A 127 15.04 -7.84 -3.09
C VAL A 127 15.26 -6.35 -3.31
N VAL A 128 14.51 -5.54 -2.57
CA VAL A 128 14.70 -4.11 -2.47
C VAL A 128 15.23 -3.77 -1.09
N GLU A 129 16.14 -2.81 -1.05
CA GLU A 129 16.57 -2.13 0.15
C GLU A 129 15.70 -0.90 0.31
N VAL A 130 15.17 -0.72 1.51
CA VAL A 130 14.41 0.45 1.91
C VAL A 130 15.16 1.14 3.02
N THR A 131 15.58 2.35 2.74
CA THR A 131 16.36 3.20 3.63
C THR A 131 15.48 4.34 4.12
N VAL A 132 15.49 4.58 5.43
CA VAL A 132 14.74 5.64 6.09
C VAL A 132 15.70 6.63 6.70
N ASP A 133 15.63 7.88 6.25
CA ASP A 133 16.36 9.00 6.84
C ASP A 133 15.66 9.43 8.14
N ILE A 134 16.27 9.09 9.28
CA ILE A 134 15.77 9.41 10.62
C ILE A 134 16.27 10.79 11.05
N GLU A 135 17.51 11.16 10.70
CA GLU A 135 18.13 12.43 11.05
C GLU A 135 17.26 13.63 10.62
N ASN A 136 16.76 13.60 9.38
CA ASN A 136 15.98 14.70 8.81
C ASN A 136 14.48 14.61 9.14
N LYS A 137 14.05 13.55 9.84
CA LYS A 137 12.65 13.28 10.17
C LYS A 137 12.33 13.61 11.63
N GLY A 138 11.93 14.87 11.87
CA GLY A 138 11.77 15.42 13.22
C GLY A 138 10.73 14.79 14.18
N ASP A 139 9.89 13.84 13.73
CA ASP A 139 8.83 13.22 14.56
C ASP A 139 9.04 11.71 14.82
N VAL A 140 10.10 11.10 14.28
CA VAL A 140 10.43 9.69 14.52
C VAL A 140 11.82 9.62 15.10
N THR A 141 11.95 8.92 16.22
CA THR A 141 13.20 8.64 16.91
C THR A 141 13.25 7.15 17.13
N VAL A 142 14.37 6.52 16.80
CA VAL A 142 14.58 5.08 16.94
C VAL A 142 15.46 4.85 18.16
N SER A 143 14.96 4.10 19.15
CA SER A 143 15.69 3.79 20.38
C SER A 143 15.01 2.66 21.14
N GLY A 144 15.78 1.76 21.75
CA GLY A 144 15.22 0.63 22.50
C GLY A 144 14.54 -0.40 21.58
N ASP A 145 13.45 -1.00 22.05
CA ASP A 145 12.65 -1.93 21.24
C ASP A 145 11.98 -1.16 20.10
N THR A 146 12.36 -1.46 18.86
CA THR A 146 11.85 -0.82 17.66
C THR A 146 11.19 -1.84 16.75
N ARG A 147 10.02 -1.47 16.22
CA ARG A 147 9.30 -2.23 15.20
C ARG A 147 9.26 -1.46 13.90
N VAL A 148 9.66 -2.12 12.82
CA VAL A 148 9.53 -1.59 11.47
C VAL A 148 8.54 -2.46 10.71
N THR A 149 7.56 -1.82 10.08
CA THR A 149 6.55 -2.49 9.26
C THR A 149 6.63 -1.94 7.85
N ALA A 150 6.78 -2.83 6.88
CA ALA A 150 6.66 -2.51 5.46
C ALA A 150 5.28 -2.93 4.97
N ILE A 151 4.65 -2.07 4.18
CA ILE A 151 3.33 -2.29 3.60
C ILE A 151 3.42 -2.04 2.10
N VAL A 152 2.98 -3.01 1.31
CA VAL A 152 3.01 -2.94 -0.16
C VAL A 152 1.71 -3.52 -0.71
N ASN A 153 0.94 -2.72 -1.44
CA ASN A 153 -0.36 -3.09 -2.01
C ASN A 153 -1.29 -3.86 -1.05
N GLY A 154 -1.30 -3.47 0.24
CA GLY A 154 -2.14 -4.06 1.28
C GLY A 154 -1.54 -5.28 2.01
N ASN A 155 -0.43 -5.83 1.53
CA ASN A 155 0.33 -6.85 2.24
C ASN A 155 1.29 -6.17 3.23
N GLU A 156 1.42 -6.71 4.44
CA GLU A 156 2.24 -6.15 5.52
C GLU A 156 3.19 -7.21 6.07
N ASP A 157 4.43 -6.80 6.34
CA ASP A 157 5.36 -7.59 7.15
C ASP A 157 6.12 -6.69 8.12
N SER A 158 6.56 -7.26 9.24
CA SER A 158 7.19 -6.50 10.31
C SER A 158 8.38 -7.22 10.92
N ILE A 159 9.42 -6.44 11.24
CA ILE A 159 10.58 -6.89 11.99
C ILE A 159 10.69 -6.12 13.30
N ASP A 160 11.03 -6.85 14.36
CA ASP A 160 11.33 -6.31 15.68
C ASP A 160 12.84 -6.44 15.94
N PHE A 161 13.47 -5.39 16.41
CA PHE A 161 14.85 -5.40 16.87
C PHE A 161 15.06 -4.43 18.02
N HIS A 162 16.20 -4.52 18.68
CA HIS A 162 16.55 -3.68 19.82
C HIS A 162 17.73 -2.79 19.47
N VAL A 163 17.53 -1.48 19.58
CA VAL A 163 18.60 -0.48 19.49
C VAL A 163 19.07 -0.16 20.90
N PRO A 164 20.35 -0.40 21.22
CA PRO A 164 20.88 -0.10 22.53
C PRO A 164 20.76 1.40 22.84
N THR A 165 20.06 1.74 23.90
CA THR A 165 20.04 3.11 24.42
C THR A 165 21.30 3.39 25.23
N GLU A 166 21.89 4.57 25.08
CA GLU A 166 23.07 5.00 25.86
C GLU A 166 22.84 4.99 27.39
N ASP A 167 21.58 4.93 27.84
CA ASP A 167 21.23 4.79 29.25
C ASP A 167 21.25 3.31 29.69
N GLY A 168 22.44 2.71 29.66
CA GLY A 168 22.69 1.36 30.12
C GLY A 168 22.28 1.17 31.59
N SER A 169 21.10 0.59 31.82
CA SER A 169 20.73 0.06 33.12
C SER A 169 19.71 -1.09 33.04
N GLU A 170 20.20 -2.27 32.63
CA GLU A 170 19.76 -3.56 33.22
C GLU A 170 20.95 -4.50 33.43
#